data_AF-A0A0E3WTE0-F1
#
_entry.id   AF-A0A0E3WTE0-F1
#
_cell.length_a   1.000
_cell.length_b   1.000
_cell.length_c   1.000
_cell.angle_alpha   90.00
_cell.angle_beta   90.00
_cell.angle_gamma   90.00
#
_symmetry.space_group_name_H-M   'P 1'
#
loop_
_entity.id
_entity.type
_entity.pdbx_description
1 polymer ?
#
loop_
_entity_poly.entity_id
_entity_poly.type
_entity_poly.pdbx_seq_one_letter_code
_entity_poly.pdbx_strand_id
1 'polypeptide(L)'
;MAHDLQEPFRFLVDMAVISLVESGAMETKDFIRTENYNLRLKPTGARKIVNEYFNMLNKKVSYQGKENTWGYVIFLKVRELTHYLTSKKEKLDFVKPEYEIERIDSYDIRQKILSISYVDWKKLGFSKGTLHYMKQNAKSDKPFTLNAHVLERVNKWEALVSSQK
;
A
#
# COMPACT_ATOMS: atom_id res chain seq x y z
N MET A 1 5.13 -14.82 -24.02
CA MET A 1 4.69 -13.41 -24.15
C MET A 1 3.80 -12.97 -22.99
N ALA A 2 2.62 -13.56 -22.75
CA ALA A 2 1.77 -13.14 -21.63
C ALA A 2 2.46 -13.29 -20.26
N HIS A 3 3.15 -14.42 -20.03
CA HIS A 3 3.91 -14.65 -18.80
C HIS A 3 5.06 -13.64 -18.63
N ASP A 4 5.83 -13.38 -19.69
CA ASP A 4 6.95 -12.42 -19.63
C ASP A 4 6.46 -11.00 -19.30
N LEU A 5 5.31 -10.61 -19.85
CA LEU A 5 4.70 -9.31 -19.58
C LEU A 5 4.06 -9.24 -18.19
N GLN A 6 3.68 -10.37 -17.60
CA GLN A 6 3.14 -10.41 -16.24
C GLN A 6 4.19 -10.06 -15.20
N GLU A 7 5.44 -10.48 -15.38
CA GLU A 7 6.52 -10.29 -14.39
C GLU A 7 6.66 -8.85 -13.87
N PRO A 8 6.76 -7.80 -14.71
CA PRO A 8 6.88 -6.42 -14.21
C PRO A 8 5.63 -5.90 -13.47
N PHE A 9 4.48 -6.57 -13.57
CA PHE A 9 3.22 -6.14 -12.95
C PHE A 9 2.68 -7.11 -11.90
N ARG A 10 3.39 -8.22 -11.64
CA ARG A 10 2.98 -9.25 -10.68
C ARG A 10 2.75 -8.67 -9.28
N PHE A 11 3.53 -7.66 -8.91
CA PHE A 11 3.42 -6.95 -7.65
C PHE A 11 2.01 -6.37 -7.40
N LEU A 12 1.23 -6.03 -8.45
CA LEU A 12 -0.15 -5.53 -8.27
C LEU A 12 -1.06 -6.60 -7.64
N VAL A 13 -0.84 -7.87 -7.98
CA VAL A 13 -1.55 -9.00 -7.39
C VAL A 13 -1.06 -9.21 -5.96
N ASP A 14 0.26 -9.20 -5.75
CA ASP A 14 0.85 -9.39 -4.42
C ASP A 14 0.34 -8.33 -3.43
N MET A 15 0.28 -7.06 -3.84
CA MET A 15 -0.26 -5.97 -3.02
C MET A 15 -1.76 -6.12 -2.72
N ALA A 16 -2.55 -6.59 -3.68
CA ALA A 16 -3.97 -6.87 -3.45
C ALA A 16 -4.17 -8.01 -2.43
N VAL A 17 -3.37 -9.07 -2.51
CA VAL A 17 -3.40 -10.17 -1.54
C VAL A 17 -2.97 -9.71 -0.16
N ILE A 18 -1.87 -8.95 -0.05
CA ILE A 18 -1.41 -8.38 1.22
C ILE A 18 -2.49 -7.50 1.85
N SER A 19 -3.12 -6.62 1.07
CA SER A 19 -4.22 -5.76 1.53
C SER A 19 -5.39 -6.56 2.13
N LEU A 20 -5.80 -7.65 1.47
CA LEU A 20 -6.87 -8.53 1.96
C LEU A 20 -6.50 -9.30 3.23
N VAL A 21 -5.23 -9.69 3.37
CA VAL A 21 -4.71 -10.36 4.57
C VAL A 21 -4.65 -9.38 5.74
N GLU A 22 -4.06 -8.19 5.54
CA GLU A 22 -3.89 -7.18 6.59
C GLU A 22 -5.22 -6.61 7.09
N SER A 23 -6.20 -6.47 6.20
CA SER A 23 -7.56 -6.04 6.58
C SER A 23 -8.39 -7.13 7.26
N GLY A 24 -7.95 -8.38 7.22
CA GLY A 24 -8.72 -9.53 7.69
C GLY A 24 -10.00 -9.77 6.89
N ALA A 25 -10.05 -9.29 5.64
CA ALA A 25 -11.24 -9.35 4.80
C ALA A 25 -11.57 -10.78 4.33
N MET A 26 -10.59 -11.68 4.29
CA MET A 26 -10.77 -13.08 3.87
C MET A 26 -11.09 -13.97 5.06
N GLU A 27 -12.11 -14.83 4.91
CA GLU A 27 -12.58 -15.74 5.96
C GLU A 27 -12.51 -17.20 5.51
N THR A 28 -12.45 -18.17 6.43
CA THR A 28 -12.44 -19.61 6.11
C THR A 28 -13.61 -20.02 5.19
N LYS A 29 -14.77 -19.38 5.36
CA LYS A 29 -15.97 -19.66 4.55
C LYS A 29 -15.79 -19.33 3.06
N ASP A 30 -14.81 -18.49 2.71
CA ASP A 30 -14.48 -18.08 1.34
C ASP A 30 -13.67 -19.11 0.57
N PHE A 31 -13.30 -20.23 1.20
CA PHE A 31 -12.51 -21.30 0.61
C PHE A 31 -13.24 -22.65 0.66
N ILE A 32 -12.88 -23.53 -0.26
CA ILE A 32 -13.25 -24.96 -0.27
C ILE A 32 -11.96 -25.76 -0.23
N ARG A 33 -11.92 -26.76 0.65
CA ARG A 33 -10.92 -27.81 0.62
C ARG A 33 -11.41 -28.92 -0.30
N THR A 34 -10.62 -29.25 -1.32
CA THR A 34 -10.91 -30.38 -2.22
C THR A 34 -10.52 -31.70 -1.55
N GLU A 35 -10.98 -32.83 -2.10
CA GLU A 35 -10.62 -34.18 -1.64
C GLU A 35 -9.10 -34.41 -1.63
N ASN A 36 -8.38 -33.91 -2.62
CA ASN A 36 -6.91 -33.96 -2.68
C ASN A 36 -6.21 -32.93 -1.79
N TYR A 37 -6.89 -32.42 -0.75
CA TYR A 37 -6.38 -31.45 0.22
C TYR A 37 -5.93 -30.08 -0.33
N ASN A 38 -6.18 -29.78 -1.61
CA ASN A 38 -5.97 -28.45 -2.18
C ASN A 38 -7.03 -27.45 -1.69
N LEU A 39 -6.67 -26.17 -1.66
CA LEU A 39 -7.62 -25.09 -1.40
C LEU A 39 -8.04 -24.42 -2.72
N ARG A 40 -9.33 -24.11 -2.84
CA ARG A 40 -9.91 -23.35 -3.94
C ARG A 40 -10.78 -22.23 -3.39
N LEU A 41 -10.83 -21.10 -4.11
CA LEU A 41 -11.72 -20.00 -3.77
C LEU A 41 -13.18 -20.34 -4.07
N LYS A 42 -14.08 -20.00 -3.15
CA LYS A 42 -15.51 -19.88 -3.44
C LYS A 42 -15.80 -18.61 -4.23
N PRO A 43 -17.00 -18.48 -4.82
CA PRO A 43 -17.43 -17.24 -5.46
C PRO A 43 -17.31 -15.99 -4.56
N THR A 44 -17.48 -16.12 -3.25
CA THR A 44 -17.33 -15.01 -2.29
C THR A 44 -15.87 -14.56 -2.18
N GLY A 45 -14.93 -15.49 -2.01
CA GLY A 45 -13.50 -15.21 -1.96
C GLY A 45 -12.96 -14.68 -3.29
N ALA A 46 -13.37 -15.29 -4.41
CA ALA A 46 -13.01 -14.83 -5.74
C ALA A 46 -13.47 -13.37 -5.98
N ARG A 47 -14.69 -13.01 -5.55
CA ARG A 47 -15.20 -11.64 -5.64
C ARG A 47 -14.39 -10.65 -4.81
N LYS A 48 -14.00 -11.01 -3.58
CA LYS A 48 -13.15 -10.16 -2.72
C LYS A 48 -11.81 -9.87 -3.40
N ILE A 49 -11.15 -10.90 -3.94
CA ILE A 49 -9.87 -10.76 -4.66
C ILE A 49 -10.02 -9.92 -5.92
N VAL A 50 -11.04 -10.17 -6.74
CA VAL A 50 -11.28 -9.40 -7.97
C VAL A 50 -11.49 -7.92 -7.64
N ASN A 51 -12.29 -7.61 -6.63
CA ASN A 51 -12.53 -6.23 -6.21
C ASN A 51 -11.24 -5.54 -5.75
N GLU A 52 -10.45 -6.20 -4.90
CA GLU A 52 -9.20 -5.60 -4.42
C GLU A 52 -8.14 -5.46 -5.52
N TYR A 53 -8.07 -6.42 -6.44
CA TYR A 53 -7.21 -6.30 -7.61
C TYR A 53 -7.63 -5.12 -8.50
N PHE A 54 -8.92 -4.89 -8.71
CA PHE A 54 -9.40 -3.69 -9.41
C PHE A 54 -9.07 -2.40 -8.66
N ASN A 55 -9.13 -2.40 -7.33
CA ASN A 55 -8.65 -1.27 -6.53
C ASN A 55 -7.16 -1.00 -6.80
N MET A 56 -6.31 -2.02 -6.89
CA MET A 56 -4.89 -1.87 -7.24
C MET A 56 -4.68 -1.36 -8.66
N LEU A 57 -5.41 -1.91 -9.64
CA LEU A 57 -5.33 -1.43 -11.02
C LEU A 57 -5.76 0.03 -11.19
N ASN A 58 -6.70 0.49 -10.37
CA ASN A 58 -7.22 1.85 -10.41
C ASN A 58 -6.42 2.85 -9.56
N LYS A 59 -5.43 2.39 -8.78
CA LYS A 59 -4.48 3.30 -8.12
C LYS A 59 -3.73 4.10 -9.17
N LYS A 60 -3.56 5.40 -8.89
CA LYS A 60 -2.84 6.32 -9.77
C LYS A 60 -1.34 6.25 -9.52
N VAL A 61 -0.59 6.50 -10.58
CA VAL A 61 0.85 6.65 -10.56
C VAL A 61 1.25 7.70 -11.61
N SER A 62 2.23 8.53 -11.27
CA SER A 62 2.78 9.49 -12.22
C SER A 62 3.69 8.77 -13.22
N TYR A 63 3.37 8.89 -14.51
CA TYR A 63 4.18 8.33 -15.58
C TYR A 63 4.14 9.25 -16.80
N GLN A 64 5.32 9.58 -17.35
CA GLN A 64 5.47 10.50 -18.49
C GLN A 64 4.82 11.88 -18.26
N GLY A 65 4.94 12.40 -17.04
CA GLY A 65 4.42 13.73 -16.67
C GLY A 65 2.89 13.79 -16.52
N LYS A 66 2.21 12.63 -16.50
CA LYS A 66 0.76 12.54 -16.30
C LYS A 66 0.44 11.51 -15.22
N GLU A 67 -0.58 11.80 -14.42
CA GLU A 67 -1.18 10.78 -13.56
C GLU A 67 -2.02 9.81 -14.39
N ASN A 68 -1.73 8.52 -14.27
CA ASN A 68 -2.46 7.44 -14.93
C ASN A 68 -2.76 6.32 -13.94
N THR A 69 -3.78 5.50 -14.20
CA THR A 69 -4.01 4.29 -13.42
C THR A 69 -3.01 3.20 -13.78
N TRP A 70 -2.70 2.29 -12.85
CA TRP A 70 -1.85 1.12 -13.14
C TRP A 70 -2.36 0.28 -14.32
N GLY A 71 -3.70 0.13 -14.44
CA GLY A 71 -4.30 -0.54 -15.59
C GLY A 71 -3.95 0.13 -16.93
N TYR A 72 -3.90 1.46 -16.97
CA TYR A 72 -3.48 2.19 -18.17
C TYR A 72 -1.97 2.13 -18.39
N VAL A 73 -1.16 2.13 -17.32
CA VAL A 73 0.30 1.94 -17.41
C VAL A 73 0.67 0.62 -18.07
N ILE A 74 -0.01 -0.49 -17.74
CA ILE A 74 0.19 -1.79 -18.39
C ILE A 74 -0.01 -1.65 -19.91
N PHE A 75 -1.09 -1.01 -20.34
CA PHE A 75 -1.36 -0.75 -21.76
C PHE A 75 -0.25 0.10 -22.41
N LEU A 76 0.21 1.17 -21.75
CA LEU A 76 1.29 2.02 -22.25
C LEU A 76 2.60 1.23 -22.40
N LYS A 77 2.90 0.33 -21.48
CA LYS A 77 4.12 -0.49 -21.51
C LYS A 77 4.10 -1.54 -22.60
N VAL A 78 2.95 -2.16 -22.84
CA VAL A 78 2.75 -3.02 -24.02
C VAL A 78 2.95 -2.23 -25.32
N ARG A 79 2.42 -1.01 -25.39
CA ARG A 79 2.61 -0.15 -26.56
C ARG A 79 4.08 0.25 -26.75
N GLU A 80 4.80 0.54 -25.68
CA GLU A 80 6.24 0.81 -25.71
C GLU A 80 7.04 -0.38 -26.22
N LEU A 81 6.70 -1.60 -25.78
CA LEU A 81 7.28 -2.84 -26.30
C LEU A 81 7.03 -2.96 -27.81
N THR A 82 5.81 -2.73 -28.28
CA THR A 82 5.50 -2.75 -29.73
C THR A 82 6.32 -1.72 -30.51
N HIS A 83 6.46 -0.50 -29.98
CA HIS A 83 7.29 0.52 -30.62
C HIS A 83 8.77 0.15 -30.62
N TYR A 84 9.27 -0.49 -29.57
CA TYR A 84 10.63 -1.00 -29.50
C TYR A 84 10.89 -2.09 -30.55
N LEU A 85 10.00 -3.08 -30.62
CA LEU A 85 10.10 -4.17 -31.61
C LEU A 85 10.00 -3.67 -33.05
N THR A 86 9.27 -2.58 -33.30
CA THR A 86 9.15 -1.96 -34.63
C THR A 86 10.19 -0.87 -34.89
N SER A 87 11.22 -0.75 -34.04
CA SER A 87 12.29 0.27 -34.14
C SER A 87 11.79 1.73 -34.14
N LYS A 88 10.55 1.96 -33.71
CA LYS A 88 9.98 3.31 -33.49
C LYS A 88 10.42 3.90 -32.15
N LYS A 89 11.02 3.10 -31.27
CA LYS A 89 11.58 3.49 -29.98
C LYS A 89 12.89 2.72 -29.76
N GLU A 90 13.96 3.42 -29.43
CA GLU A 90 15.29 2.80 -29.28
C GLU A 90 15.49 2.07 -27.95
N LYS A 91 14.76 2.48 -26.90
CA LYS A 91 14.94 1.98 -25.54
C LYS A 91 13.62 1.44 -24.98
N LEU A 92 13.70 0.30 -24.30
CA LEU A 92 12.61 -0.31 -23.57
C LEU A 92 12.96 -0.34 -22.09
N ASP A 93 12.03 0.09 -21.23
CA ASP A 93 12.20 0.13 -19.80
C ASP A 93 10.87 -0.26 -19.12
N PHE A 94 10.88 -1.32 -18.31
CA PHE A 94 9.74 -1.73 -17.48
C PHE A 94 9.91 -1.39 -16.00
N VAL A 95 11.07 -0.84 -15.59
CA VAL A 95 11.32 -0.44 -14.19
C VAL A 95 10.47 0.76 -13.82
N LYS A 96 10.32 1.71 -14.76
CA LYS A 96 9.46 2.89 -14.56
C LYS A 96 8.03 2.64 -15.08
N PRO A 97 6.99 3.17 -14.43
CA PRO A 97 7.04 3.87 -13.15
C PRO A 97 7.29 2.90 -11.99
N GLU A 98 7.99 3.37 -10.97
CA GLU A 98 8.24 2.60 -9.75
C GLU A 98 6.97 2.59 -8.88
N TYR A 99 6.73 1.50 -8.16
CA TYR A 99 5.65 1.45 -7.18
C TYR A 99 6.14 2.03 -5.85
N GLU A 100 5.53 3.13 -5.42
CA GLU A 100 5.81 3.74 -4.13
C GLU A 100 4.88 3.16 -3.06
N ILE A 101 5.47 2.55 -2.02
CA ILE A 101 4.74 2.06 -0.85
C ILE A 101 4.55 3.23 0.12
N GLU A 102 3.44 3.95 0.02
CA GLU A 102 3.06 4.97 1.00
C GLU A 102 2.42 4.31 2.24
N ARG A 103 3.24 3.80 3.17
CA ARG A 103 2.77 3.22 4.44
C ARG A 103 2.95 4.20 5.60
N ILE A 104 1.83 4.68 6.16
CA ILE A 104 1.80 5.68 7.25
C ILE A 104 1.91 5.02 8.63
N ASP A 105 1.61 3.74 8.76
CA ASP A 105 1.59 2.99 10.02
C ASP A 105 2.82 2.08 10.21
N SER A 106 3.97 2.49 9.67
CA SER A 106 5.22 1.74 9.80
C SER A 106 5.58 1.47 11.26
N TYR A 107 6.41 0.45 11.49
CA TYR A 107 6.91 0.13 12.82
C TYR A 107 7.53 1.36 13.50
N ASP A 108 8.32 2.16 12.77
CA ASP A 108 8.93 3.37 13.28
C ASP A 108 7.88 4.39 13.72
N ILE A 109 6.84 4.63 12.92
CA ILE A 109 5.74 5.54 13.29
C ILE A 109 5.00 5.01 14.52
N ARG A 110 4.76 3.70 14.62
CA ARG A 110 4.14 3.08 15.80
C ARG A 110 4.97 3.31 17.04
N GLN A 111 6.28 3.05 17.00
CA GLN A 111 7.17 3.28 18.13
C GLN A 111 7.24 4.75 18.52
N LYS A 112 7.28 5.67 17.53
CA LYS A 112 7.19 7.12 17.78
C LYS A 112 5.90 7.48 18.51
N ILE A 113 4.75 7.02 18.03
CA ILE A 113 3.46 7.30 18.69
C ILE A 113 3.44 6.78 20.14
N LEU A 114 4.01 5.59 20.38
CA LEU A 114 4.05 4.98 21.71
C LEU A 114 4.98 5.73 22.67
N SER A 115 6.08 6.28 22.18
CA SER A 115 7.09 6.97 22.98
C SER A 115 6.71 8.42 23.36
N ILE A 116 5.86 9.09 22.56
CA ILE A 116 5.42 10.46 22.86
C ILE A 116 4.71 10.55 24.22
N SER A 117 5.17 11.44 25.10
CA SER A 117 4.51 11.71 26.38
C SER A 117 3.26 12.58 26.18
N TYR A 118 2.27 12.46 27.08
CA TYR A 118 1.09 13.32 27.04
C TYR A 118 1.43 14.80 27.24
N VAL A 119 2.54 15.10 27.93
CA VAL A 119 3.01 16.47 28.17
C VAL A 119 3.54 17.06 26.86
N ASP A 120 4.41 16.34 26.16
CA ASP A 120 4.98 16.82 24.90
C ASP A 120 3.92 16.91 23.80
N TRP A 121 2.98 15.98 23.79
CA TRP A 121 1.83 16.04 22.89
C TRP A 121 0.96 17.28 23.11
N LYS A 122 0.74 17.66 24.38
CA LYS A 122 0.00 18.88 24.71
C LYS A 122 0.77 20.14 24.30
N LYS A 123 2.10 20.15 24.45
CA LYS A 123 2.96 21.25 23.95
C LYS A 123 2.87 21.40 22.43
N LEU A 124 2.65 20.31 21.71
CA LEU A 124 2.39 20.30 20.27
C LEU A 124 0.97 20.77 19.89
N GLY A 125 0.13 21.16 20.84
CA GLY A 125 -1.17 21.79 20.61
C GLY A 125 -2.35 20.83 20.43
N PHE A 126 -2.21 19.55 20.77
CA PHE A 126 -3.27 18.56 20.60
C PHE A 126 -3.87 18.09 21.92
N SER A 127 -5.13 17.64 21.82
CA SER A 127 -5.84 17.06 22.95
C SER A 127 -5.19 15.74 23.39
N LYS A 128 -5.27 15.45 24.70
CA LYS A 128 -4.90 14.16 25.28
C LYS A 128 -5.64 12.99 24.61
N GLY A 129 -6.90 13.21 24.24
CA GLY A 129 -7.75 12.22 23.59
C GLY A 129 -7.16 11.73 22.27
N THR A 130 -6.66 12.65 21.44
CA THR A 130 -6.05 12.31 20.14
C THR A 130 -4.86 11.36 20.31
N LEU A 131 -3.93 11.65 21.23
CA LEU A 131 -2.80 10.75 21.49
C LEU A 131 -3.24 9.42 22.09
N HIS A 132 -4.26 9.42 22.95
CA HIS A 132 -4.78 8.18 23.52
C HIS A 132 -5.25 7.23 22.41
N TYR A 133 -6.08 7.70 21.48
CA TYR A 133 -6.54 6.90 20.35
C TYR A 133 -5.38 6.44 19.45
N MET A 134 -4.43 7.32 19.16
CA MET A 134 -3.25 6.94 18.36
C MET A 134 -2.44 5.84 19.03
N LYS A 135 -2.23 5.91 20.35
CA LYS A 135 -1.53 4.85 21.09
C LYS A 135 -2.30 3.53 21.08
N GLN A 136 -3.64 3.55 21.13
CA GLN A 136 -4.43 2.33 20.97
C GLN A 136 -4.25 1.71 19.58
N ASN A 137 -4.31 2.52 18.53
CA ASN A 137 -4.10 2.05 17.16
C ASN A 137 -2.69 1.49 16.95
N ALA A 138 -1.67 2.19 17.45
CA ALA A 138 -0.26 1.79 17.34
C ALA A 138 0.06 0.49 18.09
N LYS A 139 -0.64 0.21 19.21
CA LYS A 139 -0.53 -1.05 19.96
C LYS A 139 -1.20 -2.23 19.26
N SER A 140 -2.18 -1.99 18.40
CA SER A 140 -2.86 -3.06 17.68
C SER A 140 -2.03 -3.50 16.47
N ASP A 141 -2.07 -4.76 16.10
CA ASP A 141 -1.42 -5.24 14.86
C ASP A 141 -2.17 -4.86 13.58
N LYS A 142 -3.26 -4.09 13.70
CA LYS A 142 -4.08 -3.68 12.55
C LYS A 142 -3.52 -2.42 11.89
N PRO A 143 -3.65 -2.30 10.55
CA PRO A 143 -3.35 -1.06 9.86
C PRO A 143 -4.17 0.12 10.40
N PHE A 144 -3.57 1.30 10.43
CA PHE A 144 -4.30 2.54 10.73
C PHE A 144 -3.82 3.67 9.83
N THR A 145 -4.65 4.71 9.70
CA THR A 145 -4.30 5.93 9.01
C THR A 145 -4.10 7.07 10.01
N LEU A 146 -3.29 8.04 9.63
CA LEU A 146 -3.15 9.31 10.32
C LEU A 146 -3.58 10.40 9.36
N ASN A 147 -4.31 11.40 9.84
CA ASN A 147 -4.52 12.58 9.02
C ASN A 147 -3.18 13.32 8.82
N ALA A 148 -3.08 14.09 7.74
CA ALA A 148 -1.85 14.81 7.40
C ALA A 148 -1.33 15.68 8.56
N HIS A 149 -2.22 16.38 9.27
CA HIS A 149 -1.86 17.26 10.38
C HIS A 149 -1.26 16.52 11.60
N VAL A 150 -1.76 15.32 11.92
CA VAL A 150 -1.26 14.48 12.99
C VAL A 150 0.08 13.89 12.58
N LEU A 151 0.20 13.39 11.35
CA LEU A 151 1.45 12.84 10.83
C LEU A 151 2.59 13.87 10.84
N GLU A 152 2.33 15.08 10.35
CA GLU A 152 3.29 16.18 10.34
C GLU A 152 3.86 16.45 11.74
N ARG A 153 3.03 16.36 12.79
CA ARG A 153 3.43 16.66 14.17
C ARG A 153 4.11 15.50 14.88
N VAL A 154 3.70 14.26 14.58
CA VAL A 154 4.46 13.07 14.97
C VAL A 154 5.89 13.18 14.45
N ASN A 155 6.08 13.64 13.21
CA ASN A 155 7.40 13.88 12.64
C ASN A 155 8.12 15.08 13.30
N LYS A 156 7.41 16.17 13.64
CA LYS A 156 8.01 17.32 14.35
C LYS A 156 8.48 17.01 15.78
N TRP A 157 7.89 16.01 16.45
CA TRP A 157 8.30 15.64 17.81
C TRP A 157 9.78 15.21 17.88
N GLU A 158 10.30 14.52 16.86
CA GLU A 158 11.72 14.11 16.82
C GLU A 158 12.68 15.32 16.83
N ALA A 159 12.33 16.39 16.13
CA ALA A 159 13.11 17.63 16.15
C ALA A 159 13.10 18.31 17.52
N LEU A 160 11.98 18.22 18.27
CA LEU A 160 11.86 18.77 19.62
C LEU A 160 12.63 17.96 20.67
N VAL A 161 12.66 16.63 20.56
CA VAL A 161 13.41 15.78 21.50
C VAL A 161 14.91 15.84 21.23
N SER A 162 15.31 15.96 19.96
CA SER A 162 16.72 16.07 19.57
C SER A 162 17.33 17.43 19.93
N SER A 163 16.53 18.48 20.12
CA SER A 163 16.99 19.81 20.56
C SER A 163 17.06 19.97 22.09
N GLN A 164 16.63 18.95 22.85
CA GLN A 164 16.69 18.91 24.31
C GLN A 164 17.79 17.99 24.85
N LYS A 165 18.53 17.31 23.95
CA LYS A 165 19.76 16.56 24.23
C LYS A 165 20.96 17.43 23.89
#